data_AF-A0A3D5RK44-F1
#
_entry.id   AF-A0A3D5RK44-F1
#
_cell.length_a   1.000
_cell.length_b   1.000
_cell.length_c   1.000
_cell.angle_alpha   90.00
_cell.angle_beta   90.00
_cell.angle_gamma   90.00
#
_symmetry.space_group_name_H-M   'P 1'
#
loop_
_entity.id
_entity.type
_entity.pdbx_description
1 polymer ?
#
loop_
_entity_poly.entity_id
_entity_poly.type
_entity_poly.pdbx_seq_one_letter_code
_entity_poly.pdbx_strand_id
1 'polypeptide(L)' 'MEKTYQIVYFISFVISFVMIFYLFTKSNFEKCFKQGKVEAIKVATFVLTFILATLVALGMKNLMECIYEIIH' A
#
# COMPACT_ATOMS: atom_id res chain seq x y z
N MET A 1 15.06 -14.82 -11.18
CA MET A 1 14.77 -13.38 -11.09
C MET A 1 13.30 -13.09 -10.86
N GLU A 2 12.39 -13.65 -11.66
CA GLU A 2 10.95 -13.40 -11.50
C GLU A 2 10.41 -13.69 -10.08
N LYS A 3 10.84 -14.81 -9.48
CA LYS A 3 10.54 -15.14 -8.07
C LYS A 3 11.07 -14.08 -7.08
N THR A 4 12.22 -13.48 -7.35
CA THR A 4 12.82 -12.42 -6.52
C THR A 4 11.97 -11.15 -6.59
N TYR A 5 11.55 -10.73 -7.77
CA TYR A 5 10.69 -9.55 -7.95
C TYR A 5 9.30 -9.74 -7.35
N GLN A 6 8.75 -10.96 -7.42
CA GLN A 6 7.51 -11.32 -6.74
C GLN A 6 7.65 -11.25 -5.21
N ILE A 7 8.77 -11.69 -4.65
CA ILE A 7 9.05 -11.57 -3.20
C ILE A 7 9.19 -10.10 -2.80
N VAL A 8 9.93 -9.29 -3.56
CA VAL A 8 10.07 -7.85 -3.32
C VAL A 8 8.70 -7.18 -3.35
N TYR A 9 7.90 -7.44 -4.38
CA TYR A 9 6.53 -6.96 -4.47
C TYR A 9 5.70 -7.34 -3.24
N PHE A 10 5.69 -8.61 -2.85
CA PHE A 10 4.89 -9.10 -1.73
C PHE A 10 5.30 -8.46 -0.40
N ILE A 11 6.61 -8.42 -0.10
CA ILE A 11 7.12 -7.82 1.13
C ILE A 11 6.83 -6.31 1.16
N SER A 12 7.10 -5.60 0.06
CA SER A 12 6.79 -4.18 -0.06
C SER A 12 5.30 -3.93 0.13
N PHE A 13 4.44 -4.75 -0.47
CA PHE A 13 2.99 -4.63 -0.31
C PHE A 13 2.57 -4.78 1.14
N VAL A 14 2.99 -5.84 1.84
CA VAL A 14 2.60 -6.09 3.24
C VAL A 14 3.06 -4.97 4.15
N ILE A 15 4.32 -4.55 4.04
CA ILE A 15 4.87 -3.47 4.88
C ILE A 15 4.15 -2.15 4.61
N SER A 16 3.97 -1.77 3.35
CA SER A 16 3.28 -0.54 2.98
C SER A 16 1.82 -0.57 3.40
N PHE A 17 1.14 -1.71 3.24
CA PHE A 17 -0.25 -1.87 3.65
C PHE A 17 -0.40 -1.63 5.16
N VAL A 18 0.41 -2.31 5.98
CA VAL A 18 0.36 -2.17 7.45
C VAL A 18 0.64 -0.73 7.86
N MET A 19 1.68 -0.09 7.30
CA MET A 19 2.02 1.29 7.64
C MET A 19 0.94 2.28 7.24
N ILE A 20 0.44 2.20 6.00
CA ILE A 20 -0.60 3.12 5.49
C ILE A 20 -1.90 2.93 6.25
N PHE A 21 -2.30 1.69 6.54
CA PHE A 21 -3.50 1.39 7.30
C PHE A 21 -3.41 1.94 8.72
N TYR A 22 -2.26 1.76 9.37
CA TYR A 22 -1.99 2.31 10.69
C TYR A 22 -2.06 3.84 10.69
N LEU A 23 -1.49 4.50 9.68
CA LEU A 23 -1.56 5.96 9.55
C LEU A 23 -3.00 6.44 9.36
N PHE A 24 -3.80 5.78 8.52
CA PHE A 24 -5.18 6.18 8.30
C PHE A 24 -6.06 5.98 9.53
N THR A 25 -5.91 4.85 10.23
CA THR A 25 -6.65 4.58 11.47
C THR A 25 -6.27 5.56 12.58
N LYS A 26 -4.98 5.91 12.71
CA LYS A 26 -4.51 6.91 13.69
C LYS A 26 -4.95 8.34 13.35
N SER A 27 -5.09 8.67 12.07
CA SER A 27 -5.44 10.02 11.60
C SER A 27 -6.90 10.42 11.92
N ASN A 28 -7.72 9.53 12.50
CA ASN A 28 -9.11 9.82 12.85
C ASN A 28 -9.92 10.40 11.68
N PHE A 29 -9.68 9.90 10.46
CA PHE A 29 -10.35 10.36 9.24
C PHE A 29 -11.88 10.35 9.36
N GLU A 30 -12.44 9.45 10.17
CA GLU A 30 -13.88 9.37 10.45
C GLU A 30 -14.47 10.70 10.95
N LYS A 31 -13.69 11.54 11.64
CA LYS A 31 -14.12 12.87 12.11
C LYS A 31 -14.32 13.88 10.98
N CYS A 32 -13.71 13.66 9.82
CA CYS A 32 -13.86 14.52 8.64
C CYS A 32 -15.18 14.26 7.89
N PHE A 33 -15.94 13.23 8.26
CA PHE A 33 -17.15 12.82 7.55
C PHE A 33 -18.40 12.96 8.41
N LYS A 34 -19.56 13.12 7.76
CA LYS A 34 -20.86 13.22 8.44
C LYS A 34 -21.15 11.94 9.24
N GLN A 35 -21.62 12.11 10.47
CA GLN A 35 -22.08 11.01 11.33
C GLN A 35 -23.17 10.19 10.61
N GLY A 36 -23.08 8.85 10.70
CA GLY A 36 -24.01 7.91 10.06
C GLY A 36 -23.45 7.10 8.87
N LYS A 37 -22.21 7.37 8.42
CA LYS A 37 -21.53 6.62 7.33
C LYS A 37 -20.24 5.92 7.75
N VAL A 38 -20.08 5.64 9.05
CA VAL A 38 -18.83 5.10 9.65
C VAL A 38 -18.36 3.83 8.93
N GLU A 39 -19.25 2.88 8.67
CA GLU A 39 -18.88 1.62 7.99
C GLU A 39 -18.42 1.84 6.54
N ALA A 40 -19.08 2.74 5.79
CA ALA A 40 -18.66 3.08 4.43
C ALA A 40 -17.27 3.74 4.41
N ILE A 41 -16.95 4.56 5.42
CA ILE A 41 -15.65 5.21 5.57
C ILE A 41 -14.57 4.18 5.87
N LYS A 42 -14.81 3.23 6.78
CA LYS A 42 -13.86 2.15 7.09
C LYS A 42 -13.54 1.31 5.85
N VAL A 43 -14.56 0.95 5.07
CA VAL A 43 -14.39 0.23 3.80
C VAL A 43 -13.58 1.07 2.81
N ALA A 44 -13.92 2.35 2.65
CA ALA A 44 -13.19 3.25 1.77
C ALA A 44 -11.71 3.39 2.19
N THR A 45 -11.44 3.52 3.49
CA THR A 45 -10.07 3.56 4.05
C THR A 45 -9.30 2.28 3.75
N PHE A 46 -9.93 1.12 3.92
CA PHE A 46 -9.30 -0.16 3.59
C PHE A 46 -8.96 -0.26 2.09
N VAL A 47 -9.91 0.11 1.22
CA VAL A 47 -9.71 0.10 -0.24
C VAL A 47 -8.60 1.08 -0.66
N LEU A 48 -8.60 2.30 -0.10
CA LEU A 48 -7.55 3.29 -0.33
C LEU A 48 -6.18 2.78 0.10
N THR A 49 -6.11 2.15 1.29
CA THR A 49 -4.87 1.51 1.78
C THR A 49 -4.38 0.46 0.79
N PHE A 50 -5.27 -0.41 0.32
CA PHE A 50 -4.93 -1.48 -0.62
C PHE A 50 -4.36 -0.93 -1.92
N ILE A 51 -5.02 0.09 -2.50
CA ILE A 51 -4.57 0.74 -3.74
C ILE A 51 -3.19 1.38 -3.55
N LEU A 52 -3.01 2.15 -2.48
CA LEU A 52 -1.73 2.83 -2.21
C LEU A 52 -0.59 1.83 -1.96
N ALA A 53 -0.84 0.78 -1.17
CA ALA A 53 0.14 -0.27 -0.93
C ALA A 53 0.52 -1.01 -2.22
N THR A 54 -0.46 -1.25 -3.11
CA THR A 54 -0.23 -1.85 -4.43
C THR A 54 0.67 -0.96 -5.30
N LEU A 55 0.40 0.36 -5.34
CA LEU A 55 1.22 1.31 -6.09
C LEU A 55 2.67 1.35 -5.58
N VAL A 56 2.87 1.37 -4.26
CA VAL A 56 4.21 1.33 -3.67
C VAL A 56 4.92 0.02 -4.00
N ALA A 57 4.24 -1.11 -3.87
CA ALA A 57 4.81 -2.42 -4.18
C ALA A 57 5.20 -2.56 -5.65
N LEU A 58 4.37 -2.08 -6.58
CA LEU A 58 4.68 -2.01 -8.01
C LEU A 58 5.89 -1.11 -8.28
N GLY A 59 5.94 0.06 -7.64
CA GLY A 59 7.07 0.98 -7.73
C GLY A 59 8.39 0.33 -7.29
N MET A 60 8.38 -0.37 -6.15
CA MET A 60 9.56 -1.08 -5.64
C MET A 60 10.00 -2.23 -6.53
N LYS A 61 9.04 -3.00 -7.07
CA LYS A 61 9.31 -4.07 -8.02
C LYS A 61 10.00 -3.51 -9.28
N ASN A 62 9.43 -2.48 -9.89
CA ASN A 62 9.96 -1.87 -11.11
C ASN A 62 11.32 -1.19 -10.87
N LEU A 63 11.51 -0.56 -9.72
CA LEU A 63 12.81 0.01 -9.33
C LEU A 63 13.88 -1.07 -9.23
N MET A 64 13.56 -2.21 -8.61
CA MET A 64 14.49 -3.33 -8.49
C MET A 64 14.83 -3.93 -9.85
N GLU A 65 13.85 -4.08 -10.76
CA GLU A 65 14.06 -4.51 -12.13
C GLU A 65 15.01 -3.55 -12.87
N CYS A 66 14.77 -2.24 -12.79
CA CYS A 66 15.60 -1.22 -13.42
C CYS A 66 17.04 -1.19 -12.85
N ILE A 67 17.20 -1.28 -11.52
CA ILE A 67 18.53 -1.33 -10.88
C ILE A 67 19.30 -2.57 -11.38
N TYR A 68 18.62 -3.71 -11.51
CA TYR A 68 19.27 -4.92 -12.00
C TYR A 68 19.73 -4.76 -13.46
N GLU A 69 18.92 -4.18 -14.34
CA GLU A 69 19.29 -3.88 -15.73
C GLU A 69 20.47 -2.91 -15.85
N ILE A 70 20.68 -2.02 -14.87
CA ILE A 70 21.82 -1.09 -14.87
C ILE A 70 23.11 -1.77 -14.39
N ILE A 71 22.99 -2.67 -13.40
CA ILE A 71 24.14 -3.33 -12.77
C ILE A 71 24.71 -4.45 -13.65
N HIS A 72 23.88 -5.08 -14.47
CA HIS A 72 24.24 -6.29 -15.22
C HIS A 72 24.18 -6.09 -16.74
#